data_AF-A0A6P0SII2-F1
#
_entry.id   AF-A0A6P0SII2-F1
#
_cell.length_a   1.000
_cell.length_b   1.000
_cell.length_c   1.000
_cell.angle_alpha   90.00
_cell.angle_beta   90.00
_cell.angle_gamma   90.00
#
_symmetry.space_group_name_H-M   'P 1'
#
loop_
_entity.id
_entity.type
_entity.pdbx_description
1 polymer ?
#
loop_
_entity_poly.entity_id
_entity_poly.type
_entity_poly.pdbx_seq_one_letter_code
_entity_poly.pdbx_strand_id
1 'polypeptide(L)'
;SSSSLLDQTAYTQPALFAIEYALYKLWSSWGIKPKAVVGHSVGEYVAATVAGIFSLEDGLKLIATRGRLMQQLPSGGEMVSVMASEPKIRELITPYTEKVAIAAINGPESVVISGEAEAIAAIVNKLESDGVKTKRLQVSHAFHSPLIEPILAEFEALAKQITYNQPQITLISNVTGTKIDNSIATADYWLNHIRQPVKFAASMETLHQQGLEIFLEIGAKPILLGMGRQCLPEDSGTWLPSLRPGVDEWQQILSSLGQLYIRGAQIDWSGFDRDYSPQKVVLPTYPFQRERYWVETAKDCDGKAIYATKLHPLINQKFCSPLAKEIFFESHFSTTNLPFLADHRIYEKVVVPGASHISLLLAAASLTLPTTACQL
;
A
#
# COMPACT_ATOMS: atom_id res chain seq x y z
N SER A 1 0.55 18.72 -38.24
CA SER A 1 -0.15 18.25 -37.03
C SER A 1 -0.29 19.44 -36.11
N SER A 2 -1.48 19.99 -35.91
CA SER A 2 -1.66 21.16 -35.03
C SER A 2 -1.34 20.75 -33.60
N SER A 3 -0.29 21.31 -33.01
CA SER A 3 0.00 21.18 -31.59
C SER A 3 -1.25 21.59 -30.79
N SER A 4 -1.67 20.74 -29.86
CA SER A 4 -2.76 21.04 -28.94
C SER A 4 -2.36 22.21 -28.04
N LEU A 5 -3.31 23.01 -27.58
CA LEU A 5 -3.04 24.01 -26.54
C LEU A 5 -2.38 23.38 -25.31
N LEU A 6 -2.69 22.11 -25.00
CA LEU A 6 -2.10 21.36 -23.89
C LEU A 6 -0.62 21.01 -24.08
N ASP A 7 -0.07 21.12 -25.30
CA ASP A 7 1.35 20.89 -25.55
C ASP A 7 2.19 22.15 -25.27
N GLN A 8 1.54 23.31 -25.12
CA GLN A 8 2.20 24.57 -24.79
C GLN A 8 2.42 24.65 -23.27
N THR A 9 3.66 24.90 -22.87
CA THR A 9 4.13 24.95 -21.47
C THR A 9 3.24 25.83 -20.58
N ALA A 10 2.74 26.94 -21.11
CA ALA A 10 1.85 27.87 -20.40
C ALA A 10 0.52 27.23 -19.96
N TYR A 11 0.03 26.22 -20.68
CA TYR A 11 -1.20 25.48 -20.36
C TYR A 11 -0.90 24.11 -19.74
N THR A 12 0.17 23.43 -20.15
CA THR A 12 0.52 22.11 -19.61
C THR A 12 0.76 22.16 -18.11
N GLN A 13 1.56 23.13 -17.62
CA GLN A 13 1.92 23.14 -16.20
C GLN A 13 0.71 23.41 -15.28
N PRO A 14 -0.16 24.40 -15.55
CA PRO A 14 -1.37 24.59 -14.75
C PRO A 14 -2.37 23.44 -14.88
N ALA A 15 -2.48 22.82 -16.05
CA ALA A 15 -3.35 21.65 -16.24
C ALA A 15 -2.87 20.45 -15.41
N LEU A 16 -1.55 20.19 -15.39
CA LEU A 16 -0.93 19.17 -14.54
C LEU A 16 -1.16 19.48 -13.06
N PHE A 17 -0.96 20.72 -12.64
CA PHE A 17 -1.23 21.12 -11.26
C PHE A 17 -2.69 20.86 -10.87
N ALA A 18 -3.63 21.26 -11.73
CA ALA A 18 -5.06 21.12 -11.46
C ALA A 18 -5.48 19.65 -11.35
N ILE A 19 -5.02 18.78 -12.26
CA ILE A 19 -5.36 17.36 -12.21
C ILE A 19 -4.70 16.67 -11.01
N GLU A 20 -3.44 16.97 -10.71
CA GLU A 20 -2.74 16.39 -9.56
C GLU A 20 -3.39 16.81 -8.24
N TYR A 21 -3.73 18.09 -8.08
CA TYR A 21 -4.42 18.57 -6.89
C TYR A 21 -5.82 17.95 -6.77
N ALA A 22 -6.58 17.85 -7.87
CA ALA A 22 -7.90 17.22 -7.88
C ALA A 22 -7.82 15.72 -7.49
N LEU A 23 -6.84 14.98 -8.02
CA LEU A 23 -6.59 13.59 -7.67
C LEU A 23 -6.23 13.45 -6.18
N TYR A 24 -5.37 14.32 -5.65
CA TYR A 24 -5.10 14.35 -4.21
C TYR A 24 -6.38 14.56 -3.39
N LYS A 25 -7.24 15.51 -3.78
CA LYS A 25 -8.52 15.76 -3.11
C LYS A 25 -9.45 14.56 -3.18
N LEU A 26 -9.49 13.85 -4.30
CA LEU A 26 -10.25 12.61 -4.47
C LEU A 26 -9.76 11.52 -3.52
N TRP A 27 -8.46 11.21 -3.52
CA TRP A 27 -7.88 10.24 -2.58
C TRP A 27 -8.13 10.62 -1.12
N SER A 28 -7.96 11.90 -0.79
CA SER A 28 -8.23 12.42 0.55
C SER A 28 -9.69 12.27 0.96
N SER A 29 -10.63 12.40 0.02
CA SER A 29 -12.06 12.19 0.27
C SER A 29 -12.41 10.74 0.59
N TRP A 30 -11.57 9.78 0.19
CA TRP A 30 -11.66 8.35 0.54
C TRP A 30 -10.84 8.00 1.78
N GLY A 31 -10.37 8.99 2.53
CA GLY A 31 -9.57 8.79 3.75
C GLY A 31 -8.09 8.52 3.50
N ILE A 32 -7.62 8.45 2.25
CA ILE A 32 -6.22 8.21 1.93
C ILE A 32 -5.42 9.50 2.12
N LYS A 33 -4.61 9.55 3.19
CA LYS A 33 -3.78 10.70 3.56
C LYS A 33 -2.29 10.35 3.51
N PRO A 34 -1.44 11.17 2.86
CA PRO A 34 -0.01 10.90 2.78
C PRO A 34 0.69 11.16 4.12
N LYS A 35 1.67 10.32 4.46
CA LYS A 35 2.63 10.59 5.55
C LYS A 35 3.73 11.56 5.11
N ALA A 36 4.10 11.48 3.83
CA ALA A 36 5.05 12.37 3.18
C ALA A 36 4.62 12.61 1.73
N VAL A 37 5.02 13.74 1.18
CA VAL A 37 4.82 14.11 -0.21
C VAL A 37 6.16 14.45 -0.86
N VAL A 38 6.28 14.13 -2.14
CA VAL A 38 7.42 14.49 -2.98
C VAL A 38 6.88 14.83 -4.36
N GLY A 39 7.36 15.92 -4.93
CA GLY A 39 7.07 16.28 -6.32
C GLY A 39 8.22 15.92 -7.26
N HIS A 40 8.02 16.14 -8.55
CA HIS A 40 9.10 16.17 -9.53
C HIS A 40 8.93 17.41 -10.39
N SER A 41 9.86 18.37 -10.26
CA SER A 41 9.77 19.67 -10.93
C SER A 41 8.40 20.33 -10.68
N VAL A 42 7.54 20.41 -11.71
CA VAL A 42 6.17 20.93 -11.63
C VAL A 42 5.36 20.33 -10.48
N GLY A 43 5.50 19.01 -10.23
CA GLY A 43 4.75 18.33 -9.18
C GLY A 43 5.09 18.81 -7.76
N GLU A 44 6.23 19.48 -7.56
CA GLU A 44 6.58 20.01 -6.23
C GLU A 44 5.69 21.19 -5.83
N TYR A 45 5.15 21.95 -6.79
CA TYR A 45 4.18 23.01 -6.50
C TYR A 45 2.89 22.40 -5.91
N VAL A 46 2.44 21.26 -6.44
CA VAL A 46 1.28 20.54 -5.88
C VAL A 46 1.63 19.94 -4.53
N ALA A 47 2.77 19.27 -4.41
CA ALA A 47 3.24 18.70 -3.14
C ALA A 47 3.35 19.77 -2.04
N ALA A 48 3.88 20.94 -2.34
CA ALA A 48 3.97 22.08 -1.42
C ALA A 48 2.60 22.65 -1.06
N THR A 49 1.67 22.76 -2.02
CA THR A 49 0.27 23.15 -1.75
C THR A 49 -0.40 22.16 -0.80
N VAL A 50 -0.22 20.86 -1.05
CA VAL A 50 -0.77 19.78 -0.22
C VAL A 50 -0.15 19.76 1.18
N ALA A 51 1.14 20.04 1.28
CA ALA A 51 1.83 20.20 2.55
C ALA A 51 1.47 21.50 3.27
N GLY A 52 0.67 22.39 2.67
CA GLY A 52 0.22 23.63 3.28
C GLY A 52 1.23 24.76 3.26
N ILE A 53 2.29 24.67 2.44
CA ILE A 53 3.29 25.75 2.30
C ILE A 53 2.65 27.03 1.77
N PHE A 54 1.72 26.93 0.82
CA PHE A 54 0.90 28.03 0.34
C PHE A 54 -0.51 27.55 0.00
N SER A 55 -1.43 28.50 -0.17
CA SER A 55 -2.81 28.19 -0.53
C SER A 55 -2.92 27.63 -1.96
N LEU A 56 -4.08 27.06 -2.28
CA LEU A 56 -4.37 26.61 -3.64
C LEU A 56 -4.28 27.76 -4.65
N GLU A 57 -4.82 28.93 -4.31
CA GLU A 57 -4.77 30.10 -5.19
C GLU A 57 -3.33 30.54 -5.45
N ASP A 58 -2.49 30.58 -4.43
CA ASP A 58 -1.09 30.98 -4.55
C ASP A 58 -0.25 29.94 -5.31
N GLY A 59 -0.50 28.65 -5.09
CA GLY A 59 0.11 27.57 -5.88
C GLY A 59 -0.27 27.66 -7.37
N LEU A 60 -1.53 27.95 -7.68
CA LEU A 60 -2.00 28.19 -9.04
C LEU A 60 -1.37 29.44 -9.68
N LYS A 61 -1.24 30.55 -8.93
CA LYS A 61 -0.55 31.76 -9.42
C LYS A 61 0.90 31.48 -9.78
N LEU A 62 1.62 30.77 -8.91
CA LEU A 62 3.02 30.40 -9.12
C LEU A 62 3.17 29.53 -10.37
N ILE A 63 2.39 28.46 -10.49
CA ILE A 63 2.55 27.53 -11.62
C ILE A 63 2.08 28.12 -12.95
N ALA A 64 1.01 28.93 -12.95
CA ALA A 64 0.55 29.64 -14.15
C ALA A 64 1.60 30.64 -14.63
N THR A 65 2.23 31.37 -13.71
CA THR A 65 3.28 32.32 -14.06
C THR A 65 4.54 31.61 -14.50
N ARG A 66 4.97 30.55 -13.80
CA ARG A 66 6.09 29.71 -14.22
C ARG A 66 5.88 29.21 -15.64
N GLY A 67 4.72 28.63 -15.93
CA GLY A 67 4.37 28.12 -17.26
C GLY A 67 4.41 29.21 -18.33
N ARG A 68 3.81 30.38 -18.06
CA ARG A 68 3.81 31.54 -18.97
C ARG A 68 5.23 32.03 -19.26
N LEU A 69 6.03 32.27 -18.23
CA LEU A 69 7.39 32.76 -18.37
C LEU A 69 8.29 31.77 -19.10
N MET A 70 8.20 30.49 -18.73
CA MET A 70 8.96 29.43 -19.39
C MET A 70 8.59 29.27 -20.87
N GLN A 71 7.33 29.53 -21.24
CA GLN A 71 6.89 29.52 -22.63
C GLN A 71 7.46 30.70 -23.46
N GLN A 72 7.80 31.82 -22.80
CA GLN A 72 8.35 33.03 -23.43
C GLN A 72 9.87 32.98 -23.61
N LEU A 73 10.54 31.97 -23.06
CA LEU A 73 11.97 31.79 -23.25
C LEU A 73 12.32 31.64 -24.74
N PRO A 74 13.53 32.03 -25.17
CA PRO A 74 13.97 31.79 -26.53
C PRO A 74 13.95 30.29 -26.88
N SER A 75 13.54 29.98 -28.11
CA SER A 75 13.72 28.65 -28.68
C SER A 75 15.19 28.29 -28.82
N GLY A 76 15.52 26.99 -28.84
CA GLY A 76 16.91 26.52 -29.00
C GLY A 76 17.49 25.85 -27.75
N GLY A 77 16.68 25.70 -26.70
CA GLY A 77 16.98 24.81 -25.57
C GLY A 77 16.49 23.39 -25.83
N GLU A 78 17.26 22.39 -25.42
CA GLU A 78 16.89 20.98 -25.47
C GLU A 78 17.03 20.30 -24.11
N MET A 79 16.28 19.21 -23.89
CA MET A 79 16.46 18.31 -22.75
C MET A 79 16.56 16.86 -23.21
N VAL A 80 17.52 16.12 -22.66
CA VAL A 80 17.81 14.74 -23.04
C VAL A 80 17.96 13.86 -21.80
N SER A 81 17.21 12.76 -21.76
CA SER A 81 17.41 11.69 -20.80
C SER A 81 18.59 10.82 -21.23
N VAL A 82 19.49 10.53 -20.29
CA VAL A 82 20.73 9.79 -20.51
C VAL A 82 20.79 8.63 -19.52
N MET A 83 21.03 7.42 -20.03
CA MET A 83 21.29 6.23 -19.20
C MET A 83 22.74 6.21 -18.72
N ALA A 84 23.06 7.08 -17.78
CA ALA A 84 24.38 7.15 -17.15
C ALA A 84 24.28 7.79 -15.76
N SER A 85 25.27 7.50 -14.92
CA SER A 85 25.40 8.07 -13.58
C SER A 85 25.73 9.57 -13.58
N GLU A 86 25.30 10.24 -12.52
CA GLU A 86 25.57 11.66 -12.27
C GLU A 86 27.08 12.01 -12.33
N PRO A 87 28.00 11.27 -11.67
CA PRO A 87 29.42 11.61 -11.72
C PRO A 87 29.99 11.61 -13.15
N LYS A 88 29.62 10.59 -13.96
CA LYS A 88 30.05 10.49 -15.36
C LYS A 88 29.54 11.68 -16.18
N ILE A 89 28.28 12.07 -15.99
CA ILE A 89 27.69 13.20 -16.72
C ILE A 89 28.28 14.52 -16.25
N ARG A 90 28.53 14.72 -14.95
CA ARG A 90 29.19 15.93 -14.42
C ARG A 90 30.56 16.14 -15.05
N GLU A 91 31.38 15.09 -15.12
CA GLU A 91 32.68 15.15 -15.78
C GLU A 91 32.54 15.56 -17.25
N LEU A 92 31.64 14.90 -17.99
CA LEU A 92 31.43 15.15 -19.41
C LEU A 92 30.94 16.57 -19.72
N ILE A 93 30.08 17.15 -18.89
CA ILE A 93 29.54 18.51 -19.12
C ILE A 93 30.42 19.63 -18.58
N THR A 94 31.53 19.33 -17.91
CA THR A 94 32.45 20.35 -17.35
C THR A 94 32.88 21.41 -18.38
N PRO A 95 33.17 21.07 -19.66
CA PRO A 95 33.49 22.08 -20.68
C PRO A 95 32.30 22.96 -21.10
N TYR A 96 31.08 22.62 -20.69
CA TYR A 96 29.82 23.22 -21.14
C TYR A 96 29.00 23.86 -20.01
N THR A 97 29.57 24.11 -18.83
CA THR A 97 28.82 24.54 -17.63
C THR A 97 27.98 25.80 -17.79
N GLU A 98 28.42 26.71 -18.67
CA GLU A 98 27.69 27.95 -18.99
C GLU A 98 26.47 27.70 -19.89
N LYS A 99 26.41 26.56 -20.58
CA LYS A 99 25.44 26.24 -21.63
C LYS A 99 24.55 25.06 -21.31
N VAL A 100 25.04 24.13 -20.49
CA VAL A 100 24.40 22.84 -20.18
C VAL A 100 24.49 22.60 -18.68
N ALA A 101 23.37 22.15 -18.11
CA ALA A 101 23.29 21.67 -16.74
C ALA A 101 22.63 20.29 -16.68
N ILE A 102 22.86 19.60 -15.57
CA ILE A 102 22.01 18.48 -15.17
C ILE A 102 20.69 19.07 -14.68
N ALA A 103 19.59 18.69 -15.32
CA ALA A 103 18.23 19.09 -14.96
C ALA A 103 17.59 18.17 -13.91
N ALA A 104 17.91 16.88 -13.95
CA ALA A 104 17.35 15.91 -13.03
C ALA A 104 18.28 14.70 -12.83
N ILE A 105 18.32 14.20 -11.61
CA ILE A 105 18.97 12.95 -11.22
C ILE A 105 17.84 12.02 -10.78
N ASN A 106 17.33 11.25 -11.74
CA ASN A 106 16.12 10.44 -11.59
C ASN A 106 16.40 9.04 -11.02
N GLY A 107 17.65 8.57 -11.07
CA GLY A 107 18.10 7.30 -10.51
C GLY A 107 19.60 7.13 -10.67
N PRO A 108 20.18 6.02 -10.16
CA PRO A 108 21.63 5.78 -10.17
C PRO A 108 22.26 5.85 -11.57
N GLU A 109 21.54 5.37 -12.60
CA GLU A 109 21.97 5.38 -14.00
C GLU A 109 20.94 6.12 -14.89
N SER A 110 20.26 7.13 -14.36
CA SER A 110 19.22 7.86 -15.09
C SER A 110 19.27 9.35 -14.77
N VAL A 111 19.90 10.12 -15.66
CA VAL A 111 20.08 11.57 -15.55
C VAL A 111 19.39 12.28 -16.72
N VAL A 112 19.00 13.53 -16.53
CA VAL A 112 18.54 14.42 -17.59
C VAL A 112 19.49 15.60 -17.70
N ILE A 113 20.01 15.86 -18.89
CA ILE A 113 20.76 17.08 -19.20
C ILE A 113 19.87 18.07 -19.96
N SER A 114 20.13 19.36 -19.79
CA SER A 114 19.38 20.44 -20.41
C SER A 114 20.29 21.62 -20.73
N GLY A 115 20.07 22.27 -21.86
CA GLY A 115 20.90 23.41 -22.27
C GLY A 115 20.73 23.80 -23.73
N GLU A 116 21.70 24.54 -24.27
CA GLU A 116 21.74 24.90 -25.69
C GLU A 116 21.76 23.66 -26.60
N ALA A 117 20.93 23.65 -27.65
CA ALA A 117 20.78 22.50 -28.56
C ALA A 117 22.10 22.00 -29.16
N GLU A 118 22.98 22.92 -29.58
CA GLU A 118 24.27 22.55 -30.18
C GLU A 118 25.22 21.87 -29.18
N ALA A 119 25.27 22.38 -27.94
CA ALA A 119 26.08 21.79 -26.88
C ALA A 119 25.53 20.41 -26.47
N ILE A 120 24.21 20.30 -26.33
CA ILE A 120 23.52 19.03 -26.06
C ILE A 120 23.81 18.02 -27.17
N ALA A 121 23.73 18.42 -28.45
CA ALA A 121 24.02 17.54 -29.57
C ALA A 121 25.46 17.00 -29.55
N ALA A 122 26.45 17.85 -29.23
CA ALA A 122 27.84 17.41 -29.09
C ALA A 122 28.02 16.37 -27.97
N ILE A 123 27.39 16.59 -26.81
CA ILE A 123 27.43 15.67 -25.66
C ILE A 123 26.74 14.35 -26.01
N VAL A 124 25.56 14.40 -26.64
CA VAL A 124 24.80 13.22 -27.06
C VAL A 124 25.58 12.38 -28.07
N ASN A 125 26.18 13.00 -29.08
CA ASN A 125 27.00 12.28 -30.07
C ASN A 125 28.17 11.55 -29.40
N LYS A 126 28.81 12.18 -28.41
CA LYS A 126 29.88 11.56 -27.64
C LYS A 126 29.36 10.36 -26.82
N LEU A 127 28.25 10.54 -26.10
CA LEU A 127 27.61 9.48 -25.33
C LEU A 127 27.22 8.28 -26.19
N GLU A 128 26.60 8.53 -27.35
CA GLU A 128 26.20 7.48 -28.29
C GLU A 128 27.41 6.76 -28.89
N SER A 129 28.49 7.47 -29.18
CA SER A 129 29.76 6.86 -29.61
C SER A 129 30.38 5.95 -28.53
N ASP A 130 30.11 6.25 -27.26
CA ASP A 130 30.54 5.45 -26.10
C ASP A 130 29.49 4.37 -25.73
N GLY A 131 28.47 4.15 -26.56
CA GLY A 131 27.42 3.13 -26.37
C GLY A 131 26.36 3.48 -25.32
N VAL A 132 26.30 4.72 -24.85
CA VAL A 132 25.30 5.17 -23.87
C VAL A 132 23.98 5.50 -24.57
N LYS A 133 22.87 4.97 -24.04
CA LYS A 133 21.52 5.26 -24.56
C LYS A 133 21.08 6.67 -24.17
N THR A 134 20.58 7.42 -25.14
CA THR A 134 19.97 8.74 -24.92
C THR A 134 18.55 8.78 -25.46
N LYS A 135 17.72 9.68 -24.93
CA LYS A 135 16.36 9.94 -25.42
C LYS A 135 16.02 11.42 -25.28
N ARG A 136 15.76 12.08 -26.40
CA ARG A 136 15.25 13.46 -26.43
C ARG A 136 13.88 13.53 -25.78
N LEU A 137 13.67 14.52 -24.92
CA LEU A 137 12.39 14.77 -24.27
C LEU A 137 11.55 15.70 -25.14
N GLN A 138 10.23 15.48 -25.18
CA GLN A 138 9.29 16.33 -25.90
C GLN A 138 8.99 17.57 -25.07
N VAL A 139 9.95 18.48 -25.01
CA VAL A 139 9.82 19.78 -24.34
C VAL A 139 10.29 20.87 -25.29
N SER A 140 9.72 22.06 -25.13
CA SER A 140 10.00 23.20 -26.01
C SER A 140 11.24 24.01 -25.60
N HIS A 141 11.74 23.81 -24.37
CA HIS A 141 12.80 24.62 -23.76
C HIS A 141 13.65 23.79 -22.78
N ALA A 142 14.84 24.30 -22.45
CA ALA A 142 15.78 23.70 -21.50
C ALA A 142 15.51 24.14 -20.06
N PHE A 143 14.58 23.47 -19.36
CA PHE A 143 14.30 23.75 -17.95
C PHE A 143 15.41 23.25 -17.03
N HIS A 144 15.56 23.85 -15.84
CA HIS A 144 16.62 23.51 -14.87
C HIS A 144 18.04 23.69 -15.44
N SER A 145 18.25 24.79 -16.17
CA SER A 145 19.50 25.11 -16.88
C SER A 145 19.81 26.61 -16.86
N PRO A 146 21.01 27.04 -17.29
CA PRO A 146 21.34 28.47 -17.46
C PRO A 146 20.40 29.24 -18.39
N LEU A 147 19.60 28.55 -19.21
CA LEU A 147 18.70 29.17 -20.17
C LEU A 147 17.42 29.71 -19.51
N ILE A 148 17.21 29.45 -18.21
CA ILE A 148 16.04 29.98 -17.48
C ILE A 148 16.33 31.34 -16.81
N GLU A 149 17.59 31.76 -16.75
CA GLU A 149 18.05 33.02 -16.16
C GLU A 149 17.25 34.26 -16.61
N PRO A 150 16.87 34.42 -17.90
CA PRO A 150 16.14 35.59 -18.37
C PRO A 150 14.79 35.82 -17.67
N ILE A 151 14.15 34.77 -17.14
CA ILE A 151 12.84 34.87 -16.50
C ILE A 151 12.91 34.97 -14.97
N LEU A 152 14.10 34.83 -14.37
CA LEU A 152 14.25 34.73 -12.91
C LEU A 152 13.75 35.98 -12.19
N ALA A 153 14.07 37.18 -12.69
CA ALA A 153 13.68 38.44 -12.06
C ALA A 153 12.14 38.64 -12.03
N GLU A 154 11.46 38.31 -13.13
CA GLU A 154 9.99 38.41 -13.19
C GLU A 154 9.33 37.34 -12.32
N PHE A 155 9.88 36.12 -12.30
CA PHE A 155 9.39 35.06 -11.42
C PHE A 155 9.58 35.41 -9.93
N GLU A 156 10.72 36.00 -9.56
CA GLU A 156 11.01 36.46 -8.21
C GLU A 156 10.03 37.53 -7.72
N ALA A 157 9.69 38.49 -8.58
CA ALA A 157 8.74 39.54 -8.26
C ALA A 157 7.37 38.97 -7.86
N LEU A 158 6.93 37.88 -8.50
CA LEU A 158 5.73 37.15 -8.09
C LEU A 158 5.97 36.32 -6.83
N ALA A 159 7.06 35.56 -6.77
CA ALA A 159 7.34 34.65 -5.65
C ALA A 159 7.43 35.40 -4.31
N LYS A 160 7.83 36.68 -4.31
CA LYS A 160 7.81 37.57 -3.13
C LYS A 160 6.42 38.00 -2.67
N GLN A 161 5.39 37.86 -3.51
CA GLN A 161 4.00 38.21 -3.17
C GLN A 161 3.23 37.04 -2.55
N ILE A 162 3.79 35.84 -2.60
CA ILE A 162 3.16 34.63 -2.09
C ILE A 162 3.28 34.58 -0.57
N THR A 163 2.21 34.15 0.09
CA THR A 163 2.24 33.90 1.53
C THR A 163 2.70 32.47 1.80
N TYR A 164 3.88 32.35 2.40
CA TYR A 164 4.43 31.05 2.78
C TYR A 164 4.15 30.69 4.24
N ASN A 165 3.86 29.41 4.48
CA ASN A 165 3.59 28.83 5.78
C ASN A 165 4.52 27.62 6.01
N GLN A 166 4.55 27.12 7.24
CA GLN A 166 5.29 25.91 7.56
C GLN A 166 4.57 24.64 7.07
N PRO A 167 5.33 23.61 6.65
CA PRO A 167 4.75 22.36 6.17
C PRO A 167 4.01 21.63 7.29
N GLN A 168 2.77 21.26 7.00
CA GLN A 168 1.90 20.43 7.85
C GLN A 168 2.07 18.92 7.58
N ILE A 169 2.62 18.58 6.41
CA ILE A 169 2.94 17.22 5.98
C ILE A 169 4.42 17.19 5.62
N THR A 170 5.11 16.09 5.93
CA THR A 170 6.51 15.93 5.52
C THR A 170 6.64 16.10 4.01
N LEU A 171 7.46 17.05 3.57
CA LEU A 171 7.77 17.29 2.16
C LEU A 171 9.25 17.03 1.94
N ILE A 172 9.58 16.35 0.84
CA ILE A 172 10.97 16.12 0.42
C ILE A 172 11.30 17.08 -0.71
N SER A 173 12.36 17.86 -0.53
CA SER A 173 12.82 18.87 -1.49
C SER A 173 13.33 18.23 -2.78
N ASN A 174 12.99 18.82 -3.94
CA ASN A 174 13.70 18.46 -5.18
C ASN A 174 15.12 19.01 -5.23
N VAL A 175 15.43 20.11 -4.54
CA VAL A 175 16.74 20.77 -4.61
C VAL A 175 17.78 20.08 -3.72
N THR A 176 17.38 19.68 -2.51
CA THR A 176 18.29 19.00 -1.57
C THR A 176 18.18 17.49 -1.65
N GLY A 177 17.04 16.94 -2.06
CA GLY A 177 16.74 15.52 -1.98
C GLY A 177 16.41 15.04 -0.56
N THR A 178 16.33 15.94 0.41
CA THR A 178 16.10 15.62 1.83
C THR A 178 14.78 16.22 2.32
N LYS A 179 14.37 15.85 3.54
CA LYS A 179 13.22 16.47 4.20
C LYS A 179 13.41 17.99 4.27
N ILE A 180 12.39 18.71 3.81
CA ILE A 180 12.37 20.16 3.83
C ILE A 180 12.35 20.67 5.28
N ASP A 181 13.09 21.74 5.52
CA ASP A 181 12.93 22.59 6.70
C ASP A 181 12.14 23.85 6.32
N ASN A 182 12.28 24.93 7.09
CA ASN A 182 11.58 26.17 6.81
C ASN A 182 12.15 26.94 5.60
N SER A 183 13.24 26.48 4.96
CA SER A 183 13.85 27.15 3.81
C SER A 183 12.94 27.25 2.59
N ILE A 184 11.99 26.31 2.42
CA ILE A 184 11.02 26.34 1.30
C ILE A 184 10.05 27.50 1.36
N ALA A 185 9.84 28.06 2.55
CA ALA A 185 8.88 29.14 2.79
C ALA A 185 9.45 30.51 2.37
N THR A 186 10.20 30.54 1.26
CA THR A 186 10.90 31.72 0.75
C THR A 186 10.86 31.77 -0.77
N ALA A 187 10.86 32.97 -1.35
CA ALA A 187 10.97 33.14 -2.80
C ALA A 187 12.25 32.51 -3.36
N ASP A 188 13.37 32.67 -2.64
CA ASP A 188 14.69 32.16 -3.02
C ASP A 188 14.69 30.65 -3.25
N TYR A 189 13.93 29.89 -2.46
CA TYR A 189 13.77 28.45 -2.71
C TYR A 189 13.19 28.18 -4.10
N TRP A 190 12.13 28.91 -4.48
CA TRP A 190 11.43 28.69 -5.75
C TRP A 190 12.25 29.17 -6.95
N LEU A 191 13.09 30.20 -6.80
CA LEU A 191 14.09 30.56 -7.81
C LEU A 191 15.12 29.43 -7.99
N ASN A 192 15.66 28.93 -6.88
CA ASN A 192 16.60 27.81 -6.92
C ASN A 192 15.94 26.56 -7.51
N HIS A 193 14.68 26.29 -7.19
CA HIS A 193 13.92 25.14 -7.69
C HIS A 193 13.85 25.09 -9.21
N ILE A 194 13.55 26.22 -9.86
CA ILE A 194 13.43 26.26 -11.33
C ILE A 194 14.79 26.21 -12.03
N ARG A 195 15.88 26.49 -11.30
CA ARG A 195 17.25 26.57 -11.83
C ARG A 195 18.11 25.32 -11.59
N GLN A 196 17.97 24.72 -10.42
CA GLN A 196 18.80 23.63 -9.92
C GLN A 196 18.25 22.27 -10.35
N PRO A 197 19.09 21.22 -10.37
CA PRO A 197 18.64 19.87 -10.68
C PRO A 197 17.59 19.35 -9.71
N VAL A 198 16.62 18.60 -10.23
CA VAL A 198 15.71 17.76 -9.45
C VAL A 198 16.45 16.51 -8.95
N LYS A 199 16.71 16.41 -7.65
CA LYS A 199 17.38 15.29 -6.99
C LYS A 199 16.41 14.17 -6.59
N PHE A 200 15.65 13.66 -7.55
CA PHE A 200 14.60 12.67 -7.31
C PHE A 200 15.13 11.36 -6.72
N ALA A 201 16.31 10.88 -7.15
CA ALA A 201 16.94 9.69 -6.59
C ALA A 201 17.18 9.82 -5.07
N ALA A 202 17.80 10.94 -4.65
CA ALA A 202 18.02 11.25 -3.24
C ALA A 202 16.71 11.42 -2.48
N SER A 203 15.67 11.99 -3.11
CA SER A 203 14.34 12.07 -2.49
C SER A 203 13.76 10.67 -2.20
N MET A 204 13.91 9.72 -3.13
CA MET A 204 13.44 8.35 -2.94
C MET A 204 14.22 7.61 -1.85
N GLU A 205 15.54 7.77 -1.82
CA GLU A 205 16.38 7.24 -0.73
C GLU A 205 15.96 7.78 0.64
N THR A 206 15.67 9.08 0.74
CA THR A 206 15.16 9.69 1.97
C THR A 206 13.83 9.08 2.41
N LEU A 207 12.89 8.87 1.49
CA LEU A 207 11.60 8.23 1.80
C LEU A 207 11.78 6.78 2.27
N HIS A 208 12.70 6.05 1.65
CA HIS A 208 13.02 4.67 2.03
C HIS A 208 13.65 4.58 3.42
N GLN A 209 14.60 5.48 3.74
CA GLN A 209 15.21 5.58 5.07
C GLN A 209 14.19 5.93 6.17
N GLN A 210 13.09 6.60 5.81
CA GLN A 210 11.95 6.86 6.71
C GLN A 210 10.99 5.67 6.87
N GLY A 211 11.25 4.54 6.21
CA GLY A 211 10.43 3.33 6.30
C GLY A 211 9.09 3.44 5.56
N LEU A 212 9.01 4.28 4.53
CA LEU A 212 7.80 4.39 3.70
C LEU A 212 7.78 3.30 2.62
N GLU A 213 6.69 2.54 2.58
CA GLU A 213 6.56 1.35 1.73
C GLU A 213 5.43 1.45 0.70
N ILE A 214 4.60 2.50 0.71
CA ILE A 214 3.51 2.67 -0.24
C ILE A 214 3.71 3.99 -0.97
N PHE A 215 3.89 3.90 -2.28
CA PHE A 215 4.10 5.02 -3.19
C PHE A 215 2.89 5.13 -4.12
N LEU A 216 2.10 6.19 -3.92
CA LEU A 216 0.94 6.53 -4.75
C LEU A 216 1.31 7.70 -5.66
N GLU A 217 1.42 7.47 -6.98
CA GLU A 217 1.70 8.54 -7.93
C GLU A 217 0.41 9.29 -8.26
N ILE A 218 0.43 10.59 -7.98
CA ILE A 218 -0.65 11.53 -8.25
C ILE A 218 -0.32 12.22 -9.59
N GLY A 219 -1.09 11.91 -10.63
CA GLY A 219 -0.86 12.47 -11.97
C GLY A 219 -1.59 11.71 -13.08
N ALA A 220 -1.54 12.27 -14.30
CA ALA A 220 -2.21 11.74 -15.48
C ALA A 220 -1.56 10.48 -16.07
N LYS A 221 -0.26 10.27 -15.79
CA LYS A 221 0.53 9.16 -16.32
C LYS A 221 1.59 8.73 -15.30
N PRO A 222 1.80 7.43 -15.06
CA PRO A 222 2.66 6.96 -13.99
C PRO A 222 4.12 6.85 -14.44
N ILE A 223 4.79 7.99 -14.58
CA ILE A 223 6.20 8.07 -14.98
C ILE A 223 7.11 7.88 -13.76
N LEU A 224 6.75 8.49 -12.63
CA LEU A 224 7.58 8.52 -11.43
C LEU A 224 7.68 7.14 -10.75
N LEU A 225 6.65 6.29 -10.81
CA LEU A 225 6.71 4.94 -10.25
C LEU A 225 7.83 4.09 -10.88
N GLY A 226 8.04 4.24 -12.19
CA GLY A 226 9.09 3.51 -12.90
C GLY A 226 10.49 3.96 -12.48
N MET A 227 10.69 5.28 -12.37
CA MET A 227 11.97 5.86 -11.93
C MET A 227 12.23 5.54 -10.45
N GLY A 228 11.21 5.71 -9.58
CA GLY A 228 11.34 5.49 -8.15
C GLY A 228 11.73 4.06 -7.80
N ARG A 229 11.19 3.06 -8.52
CA ARG A 229 11.58 1.65 -8.37
C ARG A 229 13.06 1.39 -8.64
N GLN A 230 13.68 2.16 -9.54
CA GLN A 230 15.10 2.02 -9.87
C GLN A 230 16.01 2.62 -8.79
N CYS A 231 15.47 3.48 -7.92
CA CYS A 231 16.22 4.10 -6.83
C CYS A 231 16.28 3.24 -5.57
N LEU A 232 15.39 2.24 -5.44
CA LEU A 232 15.25 1.43 -4.24
C LEU A 232 15.66 -0.03 -4.50
N PRO A 233 15.99 -0.81 -3.45
CA PRO A 233 16.26 -2.24 -3.60
C PRO A 233 15.10 -2.98 -4.30
N GLU A 234 15.42 -4.07 -5.01
CA GLU A 234 14.40 -4.93 -5.62
C GLU A 234 13.35 -5.37 -4.59
N ASP A 235 12.09 -5.48 -5.03
CA ASP A 235 10.91 -5.79 -4.21
C ASP A 235 10.55 -4.77 -3.09
N SER A 236 11.18 -3.60 -3.07
CA SER A 236 10.82 -2.53 -2.12
C SER A 236 9.49 -1.87 -2.47
N GLY A 237 8.55 -1.94 -1.53
CA GLY A 237 7.33 -1.14 -1.52
C GLY A 237 6.27 -1.51 -2.56
N THR A 238 5.11 -0.89 -2.42
CA THR A 238 3.95 -1.00 -3.31
C THR A 238 3.81 0.30 -4.10
N TRP A 239 3.63 0.19 -5.42
CA TRP A 239 3.67 1.33 -6.34
C TRP A 239 2.37 1.42 -7.11
N LEU A 240 1.61 2.49 -6.87
CA LEU A 240 0.22 2.60 -7.26
C LEU A 240 0.00 3.85 -8.11
N PRO A 241 -0.49 3.73 -9.35
CA PRO A 241 -0.81 4.89 -10.17
C PRO A 241 -2.22 5.40 -9.84
N SER A 242 -2.43 6.72 -9.88
CA SER A 242 -3.79 7.28 -9.87
C SER A 242 -4.47 7.07 -11.21
N LEU A 243 -3.80 7.44 -12.31
CA LEU A 243 -4.28 7.30 -13.68
C LEU A 243 -3.23 6.64 -14.57
N ARG A 244 -3.67 6.06 -15.68
CA ARG A 244 -2.81 5.43 -16.69
C ARG A 244 -3.40 5.60 -18.09
N PRO A 245 -2.66 6.16 -19.05
CA PRO A 245 -3.13 6.25 -20.43
C PRO A 245 -3.48 4.87 -21.01
N GLY A 246 -4.63 4.78 -21.69
CA GLY A 246 -5.12 3.55 -22.31
C GLY A 246 -5.84 2.59 -21.36
N VAL A 247 -6.07 2.97 -20.10
CA VAL A 247 -6.92 2.25 -19.14
C VAL A 247 -8.04 3.21 -18.72
N ASP A 248 -9.26 2.68 -18.55
CA ASP A 248 -10.39 3.44 -18.01
C ASP A 248 -10.02 4.06 -16.65
N GLU A 249 -10.33 5.35 -16.46
CA GLU A 249 -9.86 6.10 -15.30
C GLU A 249 -10.39 5.51 -13.98
N TRP A 250 -11.67 5.12 -13.94
CA TRP A 250 -12.28 4.50 -12.77
C TRP A 250 -11.70 3.13 -12.50
N GLN A 251 -11.52 2.31 -13.53
CA GLN A 251 -10.88 1.00 -13.38
C GLN A 251 -9.47 1.13 -12.78
N GLN A 252 -8.66 2.07 -13.29
CA GLN A 252 -7.29 2.24 -12.82
C GLN A 252 -7.24 2.71 -11.37
N ILE A 253 -8.01 3.75 -11.01
CA ILE A 253 -7.96 4.31 -9.67
C ILE A 253 -8.54 3.33 -8.63
N LEU A 254 -9.61 2.60 -8.96
CA LEU A 254 -10.21 1.61 -8.07
C LEU A 254 -9.32 0.37 -7.90
N SER A 255 -8.57 -0.04 -8.92
CA SER A 255 -7.53 -1.07 -8.76
C SER A 255 -6.46 -0.64 -7.76
N SER A 256 -6.00 0.61 -7.83
CA SER A 256 -5.04 1.15 -6.86
C SER A 256 -5.64 1.24 -5.44
N LEU A 257 -6.91 1.64 -5.32
CA LEU A 257 -7.64 1.64 -4.04
C LEU A 257 -7.77 0.21 -3.46
N GLY A 258 -8.06 -0.78 -4.29
CA GLY A 258 -8.10 -2.19 -3.90
C GLY A 258 -6.75 -2.71 -3.40
N GLN A 259 -5.65 -2.30 -4.04
CA GLN A 259 -4.30 -2.63 -3.54
C GLN A 259 -4.01 -1.97 -2.19
N LEU A 260 -4.42 -0.71 -1.99
CA LEU A 260 -4.34 -0.06 -0.68
C LEU A 260 -5.12 -0.83 0.39
N TYR A 261 -6.35 -1.26 0.07
CA TYR A 261 -7.18 -2.07 0.97
C TYR A 261 -6.48 -3.37 1.38
N ILE A 262 -5.92 -4.12 0.40
CA ILE A 262 -5.19 -5.38 0.65
C ILE A 262 -3.96 -5.13 1.54
N ARG A 263 -3.30 -3.98 1.41
CA ARG A 263 -2.17 -3.57 2.24
C ARG A 263 -2.58 -3.03 3.62
N GLY A 264 -3.87 -3.05 3.95
CA GLY A 264 -4.40 -2.64 5.25
C GLY A 264 -4.58 -1.13 5.41
N ALA A 265 -4.61 -0.36 4.32
CA ALA A 265 -4.95 1.05 4.38
C ALA A 265 -6.39 1.23 4.87
N GLN A 266 -6.61 2.19 5.79
CA GLN A 266 -7.95 2.54 6.26
C GLN A 266 -8.65 3.41 5.22
N ILE A 267 -9.60 2.81 4.50
CA ILE A 267 -10.44 3.51 3.54
C ILE A 267 -11.68 4.03 4.25
N ASP A 268 -11.99 5.31 4.04
CA ASP A 268 -13.28 5.89 4.42
C ASP A 268 -14.33 5.54 3.36
N TRP A 269 -14.99 4.39 3.55
CA TRP A 269 -16.08 3.95 2.68
C TRP A 269 -17.28 4.89 2.70
N SER A 270 -17.52 5.61 3.82
CA SER A 270 -18.59 6.60 3.87
C SER A 270 -18.27 7.83 3.01
N GLY A 271 -16.99 8.22 2.95
CA GLY A 271 -16.47 9.23 2.05
C GLY A 271 -16.54 8.79 0.58
N PHE A 272 -16.19 7.53 0.29
CA PHE A 272 -16.30 6.94 -1.05
C PHE A 272 -17.74 6.91 -1.57
N ASP A 273 -18.69 6.46 -0.74
CA ASP A 273 -20.09 6.31 -1.12
C ASP A 273 -20.91 7.62 -1.09
N ARG A 274 -20.31 8.74 -0.64
CA ARG A 274 -21.02 10.01 -0.37
C ARG A 274 -21.87 10.50 -1.54
N ASP A 275 -21.34 10.41 -2.75
CA ASP A 275 -21.97 10.92 -3.97
C ASP A 275 -22.90 9.89 -4.64
N TYR A 276 -22.99 8.69 -4.07
CA TYR A 276 -23.80 7.59 -4.57
C TYR A 276 -25.00 7.33 -3.66
N SER A 277 -26.08 6.80 -4.25
CA SER A 277 -27.24 6.29 -3.50
C SER A 277 -27.40 4.78 -3.76
N PRO A 278 -26.46 3.95 -3.26
CA PRO A 278 -26.45 2.52 -3.55
C PRO A 278 -27.62 1.81 -2.85
N GLN A 279 -28.13 0.76 -3.48
CA GLN A 279 -29.06 -0.17 -2.85
C GLN A 279 -28.27 -1.29 -2.18
N LYS A 280 -28.60 -1.60 -0.92
CA LYS A 280 -27.98 -2.73 -0.22
C LYS A 280 -28.53 -4.03 -0.80
N VAL A 281 -27.63 -4.89 -1.25
CA VAL A 281 -27.96 -6.25 -1.70
C VAL A 281 -27.42 -7.27 -0.70
N VAL A 282 -28.14 -8.36 -0.50
CA VAL A 282 -27.68 -9.46 0.35
C VAL A 282 -26.57 -10.21 -0.40
N LEU A 283 -25.38 -10.27 0.20
CA LEU A 283 -24.29 -11.10 -0.26
C LEU A 283 -24.22 -12.39 0.58
N PRO A 284 -23.69 -13.50 0.03
CA PRO A 284 -23.39 -14.68 0.83
C PRO A 284 -22.57 -14.31 2.06
N THR A 285 -22.90 -14.91 3.21
CA THR A 285 -22.16 -14.68 4.46
C THR A 285 -20.74 -15.24 4.37
N TYR A 286 -19.83 -14.71 5.20
CA TYR A 286 -18.44 -15.17 5.28
C TYR A 286 -18.36 -16.71 5.37
N PRO A 287 -17.69 -17.39 4.42
CA PRO A 287 -17.52 -18.83 4.47
C PRO A 287 -16.44 -19.15 5.51
N PHE A 288 -16.84 -19.31 6.77
CA PHE A 288 -15.93 -19.71 7.83
C PHE A 288 -15.15 -20.97 7.45
N GLN A 289 -13.83 -20.94 7.64
CA GLN A 289 -12.99 -22.13 7.63
C GLN A 289 -13.34 -22.95 8.86
N ARG A 290 -14.28 -23.87 8.70
CA ARG A 290 -14.83 -24.68 9.79
C ARG A 290 -13.80 -25.70 10.24
N GLU A 291 -13.29 -25.52 11.44
CA GLU A 291 -12.50 -26.53 12.15
C GLU A 291 -13.29 -27.05 13.35
N ARG A 292 -13.11 -28.33 13.66
CA ARG A 292 -13.75 -28.95 14.82
C ARG A 292 -12.89 -28.68 16.05
N TYR A 293 -13.28 -27.70 16.84
CA TYR A 293 -12.73 -27.48 18.17
C TYR A 293 -13.57 -28.27 19.17
N TRP A 294 -13.17 -29.51 19.44
CA TRP A 294 -13.72 -30.25 20.57
C TRP A 294 -13.09 -29.69 21.84
N VAL A 295 -13.94 -29.24 22.78
CA VAL A 295 -13.48 -29.09 24.16
C VAL A 295 -13.25 -30.51 24.65
N GLU A 296 -11.99 -30.90 24.80
CA GLU A 296 -11.64 -32.03 25.65
C GLU A 296 -12.04 -31.63 27.07
N THR A 297 -13.32 -31.86 27.40
CA THR A 297 -13.69 -32.01 28.79
C THR A 297 -12.77 -33.11 29.29
N ALA A 298 -11.93 -32.79 30.28
CA ALA A 298 -11.25 -33.83 31.06
C ALA A 298 -12.27 -34.94 31.29
N LYS A 299 -11.83 -36.19 31.14
CA LYS A 299 -12.62 -37.44 31.23
C LYS A 299 -13.36 -37.63 32.59
N ASP A 300 -13.71 -36.56 33.28
CA ASP A 300 -14.50 -36.46 34.50
C ASP A 300 -15.84 -35.73 34.29
N CYS A 301 -16.15 -35.31 33.06
CA CYS A 301 -17.51 -34.94 32.70
C CYS A 301 -18.22 -36.20 32.20
N ASP A 302 -18.66 -37.04 33.14
CA ASP A 302 -19.89 -37.81 32.97
C ASP A 302 -20.86 -36.88 32.24
N GLY A 303 -21.17 -37.21 30.99
CA GLY A 303 -22.05 -36.43 30.15
C GLY A 303 -23.43 -36.51 30.76
N LYS A 304 -23.70 -35.70 31.79
CA LYS A 304 -25.00 -35.42 32.37
C LYS A 304 -26.03 -36.56 32.17
N ALA A 305 -25.73 -37.74 32.68
CA ALA A 305 -26.73 -38.45 33.46
C ALA A 305 -26.76 -37.71 34.80
N ILE A 306 -27.46 -36.57 34.85
CA ILE A 306 -27.57 -35.70 36.04
C ILE A 306 -28.19 -36.46 37.24
N TYR A 307 -28.62 -37.72 37.09
CA TYR A 307 -29.17 -38.54 38.16
C TYR A 307 -28.90 -40.04 37.98
N ALA A 308 -27.65 -40.49 37.92
CA ALA A 308 -27.35 -41.91 38.05
C ALA A 308 -26.47 -42.16 39.27
N THR A 309 -27.10 -42.28 40.44
CA THR A 309 -26.55 -43.09 41.53
C THR A 309 -26.18 -44.44 40.90
N LYS A 310 -24.89 -44.81 40.87
CA LYS A 310 -24.49 -46.13 40.36
C LYS A 310 -25.34 -47.18 41.08
N LEU A 311 -26.24 -47.83 40.33
CA LEU A 311 -27.20 -48.77 40.91
C LEU A 311 -26.48 -50.04 41.39
N HIS A 312 -25.37 -50.37 40.75
CA HIS A 312 -24.47 -51.46 41.08
C HIS A 312 -23.07 -51.15 40.49
N PRO A 313 -21.95 -51.67 41.05
CA PRO A 313 -20.61 -51.44 40.48
C PRO A 313 -20.44 -51.78 39.00
N LEU A 314 -21.29 -52.66 38.45
CA LEU A 314 -21.29 -53.05 37.04
C LEU A 314 -22.48 -52.48 36.22
N ILE A 315 -23.46 -51.79 36.83
CA ILE A 315 -24.63 -51.23 36.14
C ILE A 315 -24.64 -49.71 36.30
N ASN A 316 -24.49 -49.00 35.19
CA ASN A 316 -24.44 -47.54 35.22
C ASN A 316 -25.85 -46.94 35.26
N GLN A 317 -26.74 -47.38 34.38
CA GLN A 317 -28.08 -46.81 34.26
C GLN A 317 -29.14 -47.88 33.99
N LYS A 318 -30.34 -47.67 34.55
CA LYS A 318 -31.58 -48.37 34.21
C LYS A 318 -32.46 -47.39 33.43
N PHE A 319 -32.95 -47.79 32.27
CA PHE A 319 -33.95 -46.99 31.55
C PHE A 319 -35.12 -47.87 31.12
N CYS A 320 -36.32 -47.31 31.25
CA CYS A 320 -37.56 -47.93 30.78
C CYS A 320 -37.95 -47.23 29.48
N SER A 321 -38.13 -47.99 28.41
CA SER A 321 -38.68 -47.45 27.17
C SER A 321 -40.20 -47.37 27.30
N PRO A 322 -40.85 -46.22 27.00
CA PRO A 322 -42.32 -46.14 26.96
C PRO A 322 -42.94 -47.06 25.90
N LEU A 323 -42.14 -47.54 24.95
CA LEU A 323 -42.55 -48.34 23.80
C LEU A 323 -42.31 -49.85 24.00
N ALA A 324 -41.62 -50.26 25.06
CA ALA A 324 -41.34 -51.66 25.35
C ALA A 324 -41.67 -51.99 26.81
N LYS A 325 -42.22 -53.19 27.06
CA LYS A 325 -42.43 -53.69 28.43
C LYS A 325 -41.13 -54.18 29.08
N GLU A 326 -40.05 -54.23 28.32
CA GLU A 326 -38.72 -54.65 28.76
C GLU A 326 -38.01 -53.52 29.53
N ILE A 327 -37.15 -53.93 30.45
CA ILE A 327 -36.29 -53.03 31.22
C ILE A 327 -34.88 -53.15 30.66
N PHE A 328 -34.29 -52.01 30.30
CA PHE A 328 -32.94 -51.97 29.78
C PHE A 328 -31.98 -51.48 30.86
N PHE A 329 -30.81 -52.11 30.89
CA PHE A 329 -29.69 -51.72 31.71
C PHE A 329 -28.49 -51.43 30.80
N GLU A 330 -27.84 -50.30 31.03
CA GLU A 330 -26.67 -49.87 30.27
C GLU A 330 -25.44 -49.85 31.16
N SER A 331 -24.34 -50.36 30.61
CA SER A 331 -23.04 -50.44 31.27
C SER A 331 -21.93 -50.15 30.27
N HIS A 332 -20.98 -49.31 30.66
CA HIS A 332 -19.79 -49.01 29.86
C HIS A 332 -18.57 -49.72 30.42
N PHE A 333 -18.08 -50.75 29.72
CA PHE A 333 -16.89 -51.51 30.11
C PHE A 333 -15.64 -50.90 29.49
N SER A 334 -14.72 -50.46 30.35
CA SER A 334 -13.39 -50.01 29.97
C SER A 334 -12.42 -50.36 31.09
N THR A 335 -11.17 -50.68 30.74
CA THR A 335 -10.10 -50.87 31.73
C THR A 335 -9.78 -49.58 32.50
N THR A 336 -10.18 -48.41 31.99
CA THR A 336 -10.08 -47.14 32.71
C THR A 336 -11.13 -47.04 33.83
N ASN A 337 -12.36 -47.51 33.58
CA ASN A 337 -13.48 -47.37 34.53
C ASN A 337 -13.61 -48.57 35.48
N LEU A 338 -13.18 -49.76 35.04
CA LEU A 338 -13.17 -51.00 35.81
C LEU A 338 -11.77 -51.64 35.71
N PRO A 339 -10.79 -51.17 36.51
CA PRO A 339 -9.39 -51.59 36.38
C PRO A 339 -9.17 -53.09 36.49
N PHE A 340 -10.00 -53.79 37.30
CA PHE A 340 -9.91 -55.25 37.46
C PHE A 340 -10.09 -56.03 36.14
N LEU A 341 -10.71 -55.42 35.11
CA LEU A 341 -10.84 -56.06 33.80
C LEU A 341 -9.48 -56.26 33.13
N ALA A 342 -8.49 -55.41 33.43
CA ALA A 342 -7.15 -55.53 32.88
C ALA A 342 -6.45 -56.83 33.30
N ASP A 343 -6.86 -57.40 34.43
CA ASP A 343 -6.30 -58.61 35.02
C ASP A 343 -6.89 -59.89 34.41
N HIS A 344 -8.07 -59.81 33.79
CA HIS A 344 -8.72 -60.97 33.16
C HIS A 344 -8.38 -61.04 31.66
N ARG A 345 -7.28 -61.73 31.36
CA ARG A 345 -6.77 -61.92 29.99
C ARG A 345 -6.89 -63.36 29.52
N ILE A 346 -7.42 -63.53 28.31
CA ILE A 346 -7.44 -64.81 27.60
C ILE A 346 -6.69 -64.61 26.29
N TYR A 347 -5.57 -65.31 26.12
CA TYR A 347 -4.63 -65.13 25.00
C TYR A 347 -4.21 -63.65 24.81
N GLU A 348 -3.78 -63.00 25.89
CA GLU A 348 -3.36 -61.58 25.95
C GLU A 348 -4.42 -60.54 25.58
N LYS A 349 -5.67 -60.95 25.34
CA LYS A 349 -6.78 -60.03 25.13
C LYS A 349 -7.55 -59.87 26.43
N VAL A 350 -7.87 -58.62 26.78
CA VAL A 350 -8.81 -58.32 27.87
C VAL A 350 -10.20 -58.80 27.44
N VAL A 351 -10.75 -59.75 28.19
CA VAL A 351 -12.09 -60.30 27.98
C VAL A 351 -12.88 -60.04 29.25
N VAL A 352 -14.13 -59.59 29.14
CA VAL A 352 -14.98 -59.41 30.33
C VAL A 352 -15.22 -60.80 30.96
N PRO A 353 -14.92 -61.00 32.26
CA PRO A 353 -15.14 -62.29 32.91
C PRO A 353 -16.58 -62.77 32.77
N GLY A 354 -16.78 -64.07 32.57
CA GLY A 354 -18.13 -64.67 32.56
C GLY A 354 -18.88 -64.38 33.87
N ALA A 355 -18.16 -64.39 35.01
CA ALA A 355 -18.70 -64.03 36.32
C ALA A 355 -19.26 -62.60 36.39
N SER A 356 -18.70 -61.66 35.62
CA SER A 356 -19.22 -60.28 35.55
C SER A 356 -20.61 -60.23 34.91
N HIS A 357 -20.88 -61.09 33.92
CA HIS A 357 -22.21 -61.19 33.30
C HIS A 357 -23.24 -61.77 34.27
N ILE A 358 -22.85 -62.77 35.07
CA ILE A 358 -23.72 -63.33 36.12
C ILE A 358 -24.02 -62.28 37.18
N SER A 359 -23.00 -61.54 37.63
CA SER A 359 -23.17 -60.45 38.59
C SER A 359 -24.07 -59.32 38.06
N LEU A 360 -23.94 -58.96 36.77
CA LEU A 360 -24.85 -58.03 36.09
C LEU A 360 -26.29 -58.52 36.13
N LEU A 361 -26.54 -59.79 35.79
CA LEU A 361 -27.89 -60.36 35.78
C LEU A 361 -28.51 -60.38 37.18
N LEU A 362 -27.74 -60.77 38.21
CA LEU A 362 -28.19 -60.76 39.60
C LEU A 362 -28.50 -59.34 40.09
N ALA A 363 -27.66 -58.37 39.74
CA ALA A 363 -27.90 -56.98 40.08
C ALA A 363 -29.12 -56.41 39.35
N ALA A 364 -29.31 -56.74 38.06
CA ALA A 364 -30.49 -56.35 37.30
C ALA A 364 -31.77 -56.96 37.90
N ALA A 365 -31.71 -58.22 38.33
CA ALA A 365 -32.81 -58.91 39.00
C ALA A 365 -33.16 -58.26 40.34
N SER A 366 -32.17 -57.96 41.20
CA SER A 366 -32.42 -57.33 42.50
C SER A 366 -32.96 -55.90 42.38
N LEU A 367 -32.58 -55.17 41.32
CA LEU A 367 -33.08 -53.83 41.01
C LEU A 367 -34.48 -53.83 40.36
N THR A 368 -35.05 -55.00 40.09
CA THR A 368 -36.31 -55.13 39.33
C THR A 368 -37.36 -55.98 40.04
N LEU A 369 -36.96 -57.05 40.71
CA LEU A 369 -37.84 -58.00 41.37
C LEU A 369 -37.94 -57.69 42.88
N PRO A 370 -39.11 -57.92 43.51
CA PRO A 370 -39.26 -57.75 44.96
C PRO A 370 -38.33 -58.70 45.74
N THR A 371 -37.82 -58.22 46.87
CA THR A 371 -36.67 -58.77 47.64
C THR A 371 -36.81 -60.21 48.15
N THR A 372 -37.96 -60.85 48.02
CA THR A 372 -38.18 -62.26 48.38
C THR A 372 -37.89 -63.27 47.26
N ALA A 373 -37.51 -62.83 46.06
CA ALA A 373 -37.34 -63.70 44.88
C ALA A 373 -35.88 -63.99 44.45
N CYS A 374 -34.88 -63.39 45.09
CA CYS A 374 -33.46 -63.63 44.77
C CYS A 374 -32.67 -64.07 46.01
N GLN A 375 -32.72 -65.37 46.30
CA GLN A 375 -31.68 -66.05 47.08
C GLN A 375 -30.92 -66.96 46.11
N LEU A 376 -29.60 -66.88 46.13
CA LEU A 376 -28.69 -67.72 45.32
C LEU A 376 -28.73 -69.18 45.79
#